data_AF-A0A3M9YR27-F1
#
_entry.id   AF-A0A3M9YR27-F1
#
_cell.length_a   1.000
_cell.length_b   1.000
_cell.length_c   1.000
_cell.angle_alpha   90.00
_cell.angle_beta   90.00
_cell.angle_gamma   90.00
#
_symmetry.space_group_name_H-M   'P 1'
#
loop_
_entity.id
_entity.type
_entity.pdbx_description
1 polymer ?
#
loop_
_entity_poly.entity_id
_entity_poly.type
_entity_poly.pdbx_seq_one_letter_code
_entity_poly.pdbx_strand_id
1 'polypeptide(L)' 'MKWLVRAFINNPGGAYDPAPVHEFDDQTEGFIPLVGDHVRWDETLPTYIVTARFFDYSSSRCALMIEETTASWPID' A
#
# COMPACT_ATOMS: atom_id res chain seq x y z
N MET A 1 10.74 0.45 -16.45
CA MET A 1 10.09 -0.82 -16.07
C MET A 1 8.78 -0.44 -15.39
N LYS A 2 7.64 -0.94 -15.89
CA LYS A 2 6.32 -0.67 -15.31
C LYS A 2 6.05 -1.69 -14.20
N TRP A 3 5.57 -1.23 -13.05
CA TRP A 3 5.19 -2.08 -11.93
C TRP A 3 3.70 -1.99 -11.69
N LEU A 4 3.05 -3.15 -11.52
CA LEU A 4 1.70 -3.18 -10.97
C LEU A 4 1.79 -3.21 -9.44
N VAL A 5 1.36 -2.14 -8.78
CA VAL A 5 1.36 -2.01 -7.32
C VAL A 5 -0.06 -2.21 -6.82
N ARG A 6 -0.23 -3.03 -5.77
CA ARG A 6 -1.51 -3.24 -5.08
C ARG A 6 -1.29 -3.17 -3.58
N ALA A 7 -2.13 -2.44 -2.86
CA ALA A 7 -2.08 -2.38 -1.40
C ALA A 7 -3.04 -3.38 -0.76
N PHE A 8 -2.68 -3.87 0.41
CA PHE A 8 -3.45 -4.81 1.21
C PHE A 8 -3.45 -4.37 2.66
N ILE A 9 -4.63 -4.41 3.28
CA ILE A 9 -4.76 -4.20 4.71
C ILE A 9 -4.79 -5.55 5.42
N ASN A 10 -4.01 -5.66 6.50
CA ASN A 10 -4.06 -6.85 7.33
C ASN A 10 -5.45 -6.95 7.98
N ASN A 11 -6.10 -8.12 7.90
CA ASN A 11 -7.42 -8.34 8.48
C ASN A 11 -7.31 -9.23 9.72
N PRO A 12 -7.02 -8.68 10.91
CA PRO A 12 -6.75 -9.46 12.12
C PRO A 12 -7.96 -10.22 12.68
N GLY A 13 -9.15 -10.05 12.09
CA GLY A 13 -10.41 -10.68 12.54
C GLY A 13 -10.99 -11.75 11.60
N GLY A 14 -10.40 -11.97 10.43
CA GLY A 14 -10.93 -12.91 9.43
C GLY A 14 -10.08 -14.19 9.34
N ALA A 15 -10.73 -15.34 9.20
CA ALA A 15 -10.06 -16.58 8.77
C ALA A 15 -9.54 -16.54 7.31
N TYR A 16 -9.41 -15.34 6.72
CA TYR A 16 -9.19 -15.11 5.30
C TYR A 16 -7.94 -14.26 5.08
N ASP A 17 -7.38 -14.40 3.88
CA ASP A 17 -6.21 -13.68 3.41
C ASP A 17 -6.37 -12.15 3.51
N PRO A 18 -5.25 -11.38 3.62
CA PRO A 18 -5.27 -9.93 3.64
C PRO A 18 -6.15 -9.34 2.53
N ALA A 19 -6.97 -8.33 2.88
CA ALA A 19 -7.92 -7.76 1.95
C ALA A 19 -7.24 -6.74 1.03
N PRO A 20 -7.40 -6.82 -0.29
CA PRO A 20 -6.87 -5.82 -1.20
C PRO A 20 -7.62 -4.50 -1.06
N VAL A 21 -6.89 -3.39 -1.08
CA VAL A 21 -7.41 -2.03 -1.12
C VAL A 21 -7.23 -1.51 -2.55
N HIS A 22 -8.25 -1.71 -3.38
CA HIS A 22 -8.21 -1.46 -4.82
C HIS A 22 -7.97 0.00 -5.20
N GLU A 23 -8.25 0.94 -4.31
CA GLU A 23 -7.99 2.37 -4.51
C GLU A 23 -6.50 2.63 -4.76
N PHE A 24 -5.59 1.82 -4.18
CA PHE A 24 -4.15 1.96 -4.39
C PHE A 24 -3.61 1.11 -5.56
N ASP A 25 -4.47 0.49 -6.38
CA ASP A 25 -4.03 -0.29 -7.54
C ASP A 25 -3.52 0.66 -8.64
N ASP A 26 -2.21 0.70 -8.87
CA ASP A 26 -1.60 1.59 -9.87
C ASP A 26 -0.53 0.90 -10.73
N GLN A 27 -0.38 1.40 -11.96
CA GLN A 27 0.77 1.11 -12.82
C GLN A 27 1.76 2.27 -12.79
N THR A 28 2.82 2.11 -12.01
CA THR A 28 3.83 3.15 -11.81
C THR A 28 5.11 2.87 -12.59
N GLU A 29 5.68 3.93 -13.16
CA GLU A 29 7.03 3.95 -13.71
C GLU A 29 7.95 4.71 -12.75
N GLY A 30 8.49 3.99 -11.77
CA GLY A 30 9.66 4.45 -11.00
C GLY A 30 9.42 4.85 -9.55
N PHE A 31 8.16 5.00 -9.10
CA PHE A 31 7.89 5.28 -7.69
C PHE A 31 7.00 4.21 -7.07
N ILE A 32 7.62 3.33 -6.29
CA ILE A 32 6.94 2.37 -5.44
C ILE A 32 7.15 2.85 -4.00
N PRO A 33 6.08 3.13 -3.24
CA PRO A 33 6.19 3.49 -1.83
C PRO A 33 7.15 2.58 -1.08
N LEU A 34 7.99 3.16 -0.23
CA LEU A 34 8.92 2.47 0.65
C LEU A 34 8.24 2.05 1.95
N VAL A 35 8.85 1.11 2.69
CA VAL A 35 8.40 0.81 4.05
C VAL A 35 8.61 2.04 4.92
N GLY A 36 7.57 2.44 5.66
CA GLY A 36 7.52 3.67 6.45
C GLY A 36 6.91 4.87 5.72
N ASP A 37 6.71 4.78 4.39
CA ASP A 37 6.01 5.84 3.67
C ASP A 37 4.54 5.88 4.09
N HIS A 38 4.02 7.10 4.17
CA HIS A 38 2.59 7.32 4.33
C HIS A 38 1.97 7.35 2.94
N VAL A 39 0.86 6.64 2.78
CA VAL A 39 0.08 6.61 1.54
C VAL A 39 -1.37 6.94 1.85
N ARG A 40 -1.97 7.74 0.98
CA ARG A 40 -3.36 8.17 1.09
C ARG A 40 -3.92 8.26 -0.33
N TRP A 41 -5.12 7.74 -0.55
CA TRP A 41 -5.75 7.75 -1.87
C TRP A 41 -6.26 9.15 -2.21
N ASP A 42 -7.02 9.76 -1.30
CA ASP A 42 -7.54 11.12 -1.42
C ASP A 42 -7.56 11.84 -0.06
N GLU A 43 -7.83 13.14 -0.06
CA GLU A 43 -7.79 13.95 1.17
C GLU A 43 -8.86 13.59 2.21
N THR A 44 -9.89 12.83 1.83
CA THR A 44 -11.03 12.48 2.67
C THR A 44 -10.89 11.11 3.34
N LEU A 45 -9.97 10.27 2.85
CA LEU A 45 -9.73 8.92 3.35
C LEU A 45 -8.62 8.85 4.41
N PRO A 46 -8.60 7.78 5.22
CA PRO A 46 -7.55 7.55 6.20
C PRO A 46 -6.16 7.55 5.56
N THR A 47 -5.17 7.95 6.34
CA THR A 47 -3.77 7.77 5.97
C THR A 47 -3.33 6.38 6.39
N TYR A 48 -2.56 5.72 5.54
CA TYR A 48 -1.98 4.41 5.81
C TYR A 48 -0.47 4.50 5.82
N ILE A 49 0.19 3.67 6.61
CA ILE A 49 1.64 3.49 6.59
C ILE A 49 1.99 2.17 5.91
N VAL A 50 2.99 2.19 5.04
CA VAL A 50 3.49 0.96 4.40
C VAL A 50 4.34 0.19 5.39
N THR A 51 3.93 -1.02 5.74
CA THR A 51 4.62 -1.88 6.73
C THR A 51 5.49 -2.94 6.07
N ALA A 52 5.15 -3.39 4.87
CA ALA A 52 5.93 -4.37 4.12
C ALA A 52 5.75 -4.24 2.61
N ARG A 53 6.69 -4.81 1.86
CA ARG A 53 6.66 -4.88 0.39
C ARG A 53 7.03 -6.26 -0.08
N PHE A 54 6.26 -6.80 -1.01
CA PHE A 54 6.49 -8.10 -1.60
C PHE A 54 6.56 -7.95 -3.11
N PHE A 55 7.70 -8.33 -3.67
CA PHE A 55 7.90 -8.33 -5.11
C PHE A 55 7.67 -9.73 -5.65
N ASP A 56 7.05 -9.82 -6.83
CA ASP A 56 7.05 -11.07 -7.57
C ASP A 56 8.45 -11.41 -8.10
N TYR A 57 8.65 -12.67 -8.49
CA TYR A 57 9.94 -13.15 -8.98
C TYR A 57 10.44 -12.36 -10.20
N SER A 58 9.53 -11.94 -11.08
CA SER A 58 9.84 -11.15 -12.28
C SER A 58 10.05 -9.66 -12.00
N SER A 59 9.85 -9.19 -10.76
CA SER A 59 9.95 -7.77 -10.42
C SER A 59 9.08 -6.90 -11.34
N SER A 60 7.85 -7.36 -11.58
CA SER A 60 6.81 -6.70 -12.37
C SER A 60 5.58 -6.35 -11.55
N ARG A 61 5.44 -6.95 -10.37
CA ARG A 61 4.33 -6.73 -9.45
C ARG A 61 4.85 -6.48 -8.05
N CYS A 62 4.21 -5.57 -7.34
CA CYS A 62 4.52 -5.26 -5.96
C CYS A 62 3.22 -5.29 -5.14
N ALA A 63 3.20 -6.09 -4.08
CA ALA A 63 2.17 -6.02 -3.05
C ALA A 63 2.70 -5.19 -1.88
N LEU A 64 1.97 -4.14 -1.52
CA LEU A 64 2.23 -3.33 -0.33
C LEU A 64 1.33 -3.83 0.80
N MET A 65 1.92 -4.07 1.97
CA MET A 65 1.14 -4.23 3.18
C MET A 65 1.04 -2.86 3.84
N ILE A 66 -0.19 -2.47 4.17
CA ILE A 66 -0.49 -1.18 4.74
C ILE A 66 -1.30 -1.33 6.03
N GLU A 67 -1.09 -0.41 6.95
CA GLU A 67 -1.85 -0.31 8.20
C GLU A 67 -2.39 1.11 8.34
N GLU A 68 -3.63 1.25 8.82
CA GLU A 68 -4.22 2.56 9.08
C GLU A 68 -3.46 3.26 10.21
N THR A 69 -3.15 4.54 10.02
CA THR A 69 -2.42 5.34 11.01
C THR A 69 -3.17 6.63 11.32
N THR A 70 -3.10 7.04 12.59
CA THR A 70 -3.60 8.34 13.07
C THR A 70 -2.60 9.47 12.87
N ALA A 71 -1.37 9.16 12.43
CA ALA A 71 -0.38 10.17 12.10
C ALA A 71 -0.88 11.03 10.93
N SER A 72 -0.83 12.35 11.11
CA SER A 72 -1.16 13.30 10.05
C SER A 72 -0.20 13.10 8.88
N TRP A 73 -0.69 13.37 7.67
CA TRP A 73 0.15 13.41 6.49
C TRP A 73 1.35 14.36 6.77
N PRO A 74 2.60 13.99 6.44
CA PRO A 74 3.81 14.69 6.91
C PRO A 74 4.01 16.13 6.36
N ILE A 75 2.95 16.80 5.88
CA ILE A 75 2.97 18.15 5.30
C ILE A 75 1.95 19.09 5.97
N ASP A 76 1.45 18.76 7.17
CA ASP A 76 0.78 19.75 8.04
C ASP A 76 1.79 20.45 8.98
#